data_AF-Q5EDL0-F1
#
_entry.id   AF-Q5EDL0-F1
#
_cell.length_a   1.000
_cell.length_b   1.000
_cell.length_c   1.000
_cell.angle_alpha   90.00
_cell.angle_beta   90.00
_cell.angle_gamma   90.00
#
_symmetry.space_group_name_H-M   'P 1'
#
loop_
_entity.id
_entity.type
_entity.pdbx_description
1 polymer ?
#
loop_
_entity_poly.entity_id
_entity_poly.type
_entity_poly.pdbx_seq_one_letter_code
_entity_poly.pdbx_strand_id
1 'polypeptide(L)'
;DLNMAKHNNNLERINYLNSIDCAEKDIVRRSADWSETRPEWGLARNAAFIVAPRQLTKNIDLEGRCFLHSYDWSKDEDGTLLETILTAPMVVAQWINTQYLFSTIDNVAYGSGSKITHNVAGKIGVMQGNASDLMHGLPLQSVMSHDEKSFHEPQRLLTVVYAPREIISELVEKHDVLKTLFFNEWVHLVAIDPRSHLFYKLEKTNTWSVIK
;
A
#
# COMPACT_ATOMS: atom_id res chain seq x y z
N ASP A 1 13.95 19.12 8.70
CA ASP A 1 14.27 20.08 7.64
C ASP A 1 13.75 19.53 6.31
N LEU A 2 12.84 20.25 5.66
CA LEU A 2 12.24 19.84 4.38
C LEU A 2 13.25 19.82 3.24
N ASN A 3 14.26 20.70 3.26
CA ASN A 3 15.29 20.76 2.23
C ASN A 3 16.20 19.53 2.28
N MET A 4 16.59 19.14 3.49
CA MET A 4 17.35 17.91 3.73
C MET A 4 16.55 16.66 3.31
N ALA A 5 15.25 16.61 3.65
CA ALA A 5 14.39 15.49 3.24
C ALA A 5 14.26 15.40 1.70
N LYS A 6 14.09 16.54 1.02
CA LYS A 6 14.06 16.63 -0.44
C LYS A 6 15.37 16.15 -1.06
N HIS A 7 16.51 16.62 -0.55
CA HIS A 7 17.83 16.24 -1.05
C HIS A 7 18.06 14.73 -0.90
N ASN A 8 17.76 14.16 0.27
CA ASN A 8 17.90 12.72 0.50
C ASN A 8 16.99 11.89 -0.41
N ASN A 9 15.73 12.30 -0.61
CA ASN A 9 14.81 11.60 -1.52
C ASN A 9 15.32 11.64 -2.96
N ASN A 10 15.85 12.78 -3.40
CA ASN A 10 16.47 12.91 -4.72
C ASN A 10 17.66 11.95 -4.88
N LEU A 11 18.56 11.87 -3.89
CA LEU A 11 19.70 10.95 -3.89
C LEU A 11 19.28 9.48 -3.98
N GLU A 12 18.27 9.08 -3.22
CA GLU A 12 17.74 7.72 -3.28
C GLU A 12 17.17 7.40 -4.67
N ARG A 13 16.46 8.36 -5.28
CA ARG A 13 15.84 8.21 -6.60
C ARG A 13 16.83 8.09 -7.74
N ILE A 14 18.02 8.70 -7.64
CA ILE A 14 19.06 8.62 -8.66
C ILE A 14 19.39 7.17 -9.01
N ASN A 15 19.41 6.31 -7.99
CA ASN A 15 19.74 4.89 -8.15
C ASN A 15 18.78 4.15 -9.10
N TYR A 16 17.56 4.66 -9.27
CA TYR A 16 16.55 4.08 -10.17
C TYR A 16 16.54 4.70 -11.57
N LEU A 17 17.28 5.79 -11.81
CA LEU A 17 17.17 6.60 -13.03
C LEU A 17 18.31 6.38 -14.04
N ASN A 18 19.19 5.40 -13.83
CA ASN A 18 20.36 5.13 -14.68
C ASN A 18 21.13 6.43 -15.04
N SER A 19 21.30 7.32 -14.05
CA SER A 19 21.91 8.63 -14.26
C SER A 19 23.42 8.51 -14.55
N ILE A 20 23.93 9.31 -15.49
CA ILE A 20 25.35 9.44 -15.82
C ILE A 20 25.82 10.83 -15.37
N ASP A 21 26.92 10.86 -14.61
CA ASP A 21 27.71 11.99 -14.10
C ASP A 21 26.99 13.23 -13.53
N CYS A 22 27.38 13.60 -12.31
CA CYS A 22 26.80 14.66 -11.47
C CYS A 22 25.27 14.55 -11.31
N ALA A 23 24.86 13.52 -10.57
CA ALA A 23 23.48 13.07 -10.45
C ALA A 23 22.46 14.15 -10.01
N GLU A 24 22.86 15.14 -9.20
CA GLU A 24 21.97 16.25 -8.86
C GLU A 24 21.61 17.13 -10.06
N LYS A 25 22.58 17.45 -10.93
CA LYS A 25 22.34 18.25 -12.12
C LYS A 25 21.47 17.50 -13.12
N ASP A 26 21.67 16.19 -13.25
CA ASP A 26 20.84 15.35 -14.12
C ASP A 26 19.39 15.27 -13.60
N ILE A 27 19.15 15.12 -12.29
CA ILE A 27 17.78 15.19 -11.74
C ILE A 27 17.12 16.53 -12.07
N VAL A 28 17.84 17.65 -11.85
CA VAL A 28 17.28 18.98 -12.10
C VAL A 28 16.96 19.13 -13.59
N ARG A 29 17.85 18.70 -14.49
CA ARG A 29 17.60 18.67 -15.94
C ARG A 29 16.35 17.84 -16.27
N ARG A 30 16.28 16.59 -15.81
CA ARG A 30 15.15 15.69 -16.05
C ARG A 30 13.83 16.22 -15.51
N SER A 31 13.87 16.96 -14.38
CA SER A 31 12.67 17.56 -13.81
C SER A 31 12.08 18.69 -14.66
N ALA A 32 12.88 19.27 -15.57
CA ALA A 32 12.47 20.33 -16.48
C ALA A 32 12.29 19.85 -17.93
N ASP A 33 12.53 18.56 -18.20
CA ASP A 33 12.44 17.97 -19.54
C ASP A 33 11.16 17.13 -19.67
N TRP A 34 10.23 17.58 -20.52
CA TRP A 34 8.94 16.94 -20.72
C TRP A 34 9.06 15.57 -21.42
N SER A 35 10.18 15.29 -22.09
CA SER A 35 10.44 14.01 -22.74
C SER A 35 10.83 12.90 -21.75
N GLU A 36 11.21 13.28 -20.53
CA GLU A 36 11.54 12.37 -19.43
C GLU A 36 10.24 11.88 -18.77
N THR A 37 9.55 10.96 -19.46
CA THR A 37 8.31 10.37 -18.95
C THR A 37 8.60 9.57 -17.68
N ARG A 38 7.75 9.77 -16.67
CA ARG A 38 7.83 9.03 -15.41
C ARG A 38 6.82 7.90 -15.42
N PRO A 39 7.21 6.69 -15.01
CA PRO A 39 6.23 5.64 -14.81
C PRO A 39 5.25 6.05 -13.71
N GLU A 40 3.96 5.83 -13.96
CA GLU A 40 2.85 6.14 -13.05
C GLU A 40 2.67 5.00 -12.03
N TRP A 41 3.74 4.65 -11.31
CA TRP A 41 3.74 3.57 -10.31
C TRP A 41 3.08 3.96 -8.99
N GLY A 42 2.69 5.22 -8.79
CA GLY A 42 1.85 5.66 -7.67
C GLY A 42 2.26 5.10 -6.31
N LEU A 43 1.42 4.24 -5.75
CA LEU A 43 1.58 3.55 -4.46
C LEU A 43 1.83 2.04 -4.65
N ALA A 44 2.46 1.67 -5.78
CA ALA A 44 2.86 0.29 -6.06
C ALA A 44 3.84 -0.24 -5.00
N ARG A 45 3.95 -1.57 -4.94
CA ARG A 45 4.70 -2.33 -3.93
C ARG A 45 4.21 -2.16 -2.47
N ASN A 46 3.06 -1.50 -2.25
CA ASN A 46 2.41 -1.46 -0.95
C ASN A 46 2.16 -2.88 -0.40
N ALA A 47 2.82 -3.18 0.71
CA ALA A 47 2.83 -4.48 1.36
C ALA A 47 2.11 -4.46 2.71
N ALA A 48 2.26 -3.38 3.49
CA ALA A 48 1.77 -3.37 4.86
C ALA A 48 1.21 -2.03 5.35
N PHE A 49 0.37 -2.11 6.37
CA PHE A 49 -0.20 -0.99 7.10
C PHE A 49 0.12 -1.16 8.59
N ILE A 50 0.95 -0.30 9.16
CA ILE A 50 1.48 -0.46 10.51
C ILE A 50 0.92 0.63 11.41
N VAL A 51 0.21 0.21 12.45
CA VAL A 51 -0.37 1.04 13.51
C VAL A 51 0.41 0.78 14.80
N ALA A 52 1.46 1.56 15.02
CA ALA A 52 2.38 1.31 16.13
C ALA A 52 3.15 2.57 16.56
N PRO A 53 3.78 2.58 17.76
CA PRO A 53 4.67 3.66 18.14
C PRO A 53 5.83 3.76 17.15
N ARG A 54 6.18 4.97 16.74
CA ARG A 54 7.24 5.24 15.75
C ARG A 54 8.57 4.58 16.10
N GLN A 55 8.83 4.35 17.38
CA GLN A 55 10.01 3.69 17.91
C GLN A 55 10.21 2.27 17.37
N LEU A 56 9.13 1.54 17.04
CA LEU A 56 9.19 0.18 16.51
C LEU A 56 9.73 0.13 15.08
N THR A 57 9.56 1.21 14.30
CA THR A 57 9.89 1.23 12.86
C THR A 57 10.98 2.25 12.49
N LYS A 58 11.46 3.07 13.44
CA LYS A 58 12.38 4.20 13.12
C LYS A 58 13.74 3.81 12.57
N ASN A 59 14.20 2.62 12.91
CA ASN A 59 15.50 2.11 12.49
C ASN A 59 15.38 0.93 11.51
N ILE A 60 14.19 0.74 10.92
CA ILE A 60 13.91 -0.32 9.95
C ILE A 60 13.70 0.35 8.60
N ASP A 61 14.46 -0.08 7.60
CA ASP A 61 14.18 0.28 6.21
C ASP A 61 12.98 -0.55 5.74
N LEU A 62 11.88 0.13 5.41
CA LEU A 62 10.64 -0.47 4.92
C LEU A 62 10.50 -0.31 3.40
N GLU A 63 11.54 0.17 2.72
CA GLU A 63 11.59 0.37 1.26
C GLU A 63 10.45 1.24 0.70
N GLY A 64 9.82 2.08 1.54
CA GLY A 64 8.63 2.85 1.16
C GLY A 64 7.37 2.00 0.88
N ARG A 65 7.34 0.74 1.32
CA ARG A 65 6.25 -0.23 1.05
C ARG A 65 5.16 -0.28 2.11
N CYS A 66 5.28 0.53 3.16
CA CYS A 66 4.39 0.47 4.31
C CYS A 66 3.74 1.83 4.59
N PHE A 67 2.43 1.83 4.81
CA PHE A 67 1.75 2.95 5.45
C PHE A 67 2.01 2.93 6.96
N LEU A 68 2.34 4.07 7.54
CA LEU A 68 2.70 4.19 8.96
C LEU A 68 1.74 5.14 9.69
N HIS A 69 1.07 4.62 10.71
CA HIS A 69 0.31 5.41 11.69
C HIS A 69 1.01 5.36 13.04
N SER A 70 1.51 6.50 13.50
CA SER A 70 2.10 6.63 14.84
C SER A 70 0.98 6.56 15.88
N TYR A 71 0.93 5.44 16.59
CA TYR A 71 -0.16 5.10 17.51
C TYR A 71 0.40 4.61 18.85
N ASP A 72 -0.23 5.02 19.95
CA ASP A 72 0.16 4.66 21.31
C ASP A 72 -1.09 4.18 22.07
N TRP A 73 -1.22 2.85 22.20
CA TRP A 73 -2.40 2.22 22.80
C TRP A 73 -2.66 2.67 24.24
N SER A 74 -1.63 3.11 24.96
CA SER A 74 -1.76 3.56 26.36
C SER A 74 -2.50 4.90 26.49
N LYS A 75 -2.64 5.64 25.38
CA LYS A 75 -3.34 6.93 25.30
C LYS A 75 -4.73 6.82 24.65
N ASP A 76 -5.17 5.59 24.36
CA ASP A 76 -6.41 5.27 23.65
C ASP A 76 -7.25 4.32 24.51
N GLU A 77 -7.63 4.79 25.70
CA GLU A 77 -8.28 3.96 26.73
C GLU A 77 -9.60 3.34 26.25
N ASP A 78 -10.33 4.04 25.38
CA ASP A 78 -11.60 3.62 24.80
C ASP A 78 -11.46 2.96 23.41
N GLY A 79 -10.24 2.91 22.86
CA GLY A 79 -9.96 2.33 21.54
C GLY A 79 -10.46 3.17 20.36
N THR A 80 -10.96 4.39 20.58
CA THR A 80 -11.59 5.21 19.55
C THR A 80 -10.61 5.61 18.44
N LEU A 81 -9.34 5.87 18.78
CA LEU A 81 -8.32 6.21 17.79
C LEU A 81 -7.98 5.00 16.93
N LEU A 82 -7.81 3.82 17.54
CA LEU A 82 -7.58 2.59 16.79
C LEU A 82 -8.77 2.24 15.89
N GLU A 83 -9.99 2.41 16.39
CA GLU A 83 -11.22 2.23 15.61
C GLU A 83 -11.23 3.13 14.38
N THR A 84 -10.90 4.42 14.55
CA THR A 84 -10.81 5.37 13.44
C THR A 84 -9.76 4.94 12.42
N ILE A 85 -8.58 4.50 12.88
CA ILE A 85 -7.48 4.08 12.01
C ILE A 85 -7.84 2.81 11.22
N LEU A 86 -8.44 1.81 11.86
CA LEU A 86 -8.77 0.55 11.20
C LEU A 86 -9.97 0.67 10.26
N THR A 87 -10.95 1.51 10.57
CA THR A 87 -12.17 1.64 9.75
C THR A 87 -12.02 2.61 8.57
N ALA A 88 -11.08 3.56 8.63
CA ALA A 88 -10.87 4.52 7.55
C ALA A 88 -9.54 4.29 6.79
N PRO A 89 -8.36 4.73 7.26
CA PRO A 89 -7.13 4.66 6.47
C PRO A 89 -6.67 3.22 6.16
N MET A 90 -6.91 2.23 7.02
CA MET A 90 -6.57 0.83 6.71
C MET A 90 -7.42 0.28 5.55
N VAL A 91 -8.72 0.59 5.54
CA VAL A 91 -9.63 0.21 4.45
C VAL A 91 -9.19 0.86 3.13
N VAL A 92 -8.79 2.14 3.16
CA VAL A 92 -8.24 2.81 1.98
C VAL A 92 -6.94 2.15 1.51
N ALA A 93 -6.03 1.82 2.42
CA ALA A 93 -4.80 1.10 2.10
C ALA A 93 -5.09 -0.28 1.48
N GLN A 94 -6.14 -0.96 1.94
CA GLN A 94 -6.61 -2.22 1.37
C GLN A 94 -7.17 -2.04 -0.04
N TRP A 95 -7.98 -1.01 -0.30
CA TRP A 95 -8.48 -0.72 -1.65
C TRP A 95 -7.34 -0.48 -2.63
N ILE A 96 -6.35 0.32 -2.22
CA ILE A 96 -5.14 0.57 -3.01
C ILE A 96 -4.41 -0.75 -3.27
N ASN A 97 -4.08 -1.53 -2.23
CA ASN A 97 -3.38 -2.80 -2.38
C ASN A 97 -4.13 -3.77 -3.31
N THR A 98 -5.45 -3.90 -3.14
CA THR A 98 -6.30 -4.79 -3.92
C THR A 98 -6.37 -4.38 -5.40
N GLN A 99 -6.40 -3.06 -5.68
CA GLN A 99 -6.36 -2.53 -7.03
C GLN A 99 -5.07 -2.95 -7.75
N TYR A 100 -3.91 -2.78 -7.10
CA TYR A 100 -2.65 -3.25 -7.67
C TYR A 100 -2.58 -4.78 -7.77
N LEU A 101 -3.05 -5.51 -6.75
CA LEU A 101 -3.06 -6.97 -6.73
C LEU A 101 -3.76 -7.54 -7.97
N PHE A 102 -5.02 -7.19 -8.18
CA PHE A 102 -5.80 -7.76 -9.28
C PHE A 102 -5.34 -7.26 -10.65
N SER A 103 -5.04 -5.97 -10.78
CA SER A 103 -4.52 -5.43 -12.04
C SER A 103 -3.14 -5.99 -12.42
N THR A 104 -2.38 -6.53 -11.46
CA THR A 104 -1.11 -7.22 -11.74
C THR A 104 -1.29 -8.70 -12.06
N ILE A 105 -2.24 -9.40 -11.41
CA ILE A 105 -2.50 -10.83 -11.64
C ILE A 105 -3.08 -11.06 -13.05
N ASP A 106 -4.11 -10.31 -13.41
CA ASP A 106 -4.74 -10.40 -14.73
C ASP A 106 -5.21 -9.01 -15.15
N ASN A 107 -4.36 -8.33 -15.92
CA ASN A 107 -4.65 -6.97 -16.37
C ASN A 107 -5.77 -6.93 -17.41
N VAL A 108 -6.04 -8.03 -18.11
CA VAL A 108 -7.13 -8.10 -19.10
C VAL A 108 -8.46 -8.14 -18.37
N ALA A 109 -8.58 -8.97 -17.33
CA ALA A 109 -9.83 -9.11 -16.57
C ALA A 109 -10.04 -7.99 -15.54
N TYR A 110 -8.99 -7.56 -14.86
CA TYR A 110 -9.08 -6.65 -13.69
C TYR A 110 -8.22 -5.39 -13.81
N GLY A 111 -7.62 -5.16 -14.96
CA GLY A 111 -6.84 -3.97 -15.26
C GLY A 111 -7.55 -3.04 -16.21
N SER A 112 -6.76 -2.29 -16.97
CA SER A 112 -7.24 -1.47 -18.06
C SER A 112 -6.36 -1.52 -19.29
N GLY A 113 -5.56 -2.58 -19.47
CA GLY A 113 -4.69 -2.75 -20.62
C GLY A 113 -3.61 -1.68 -20.74
N SER A 114 -3.22 -1.36 -21.98
CA SER A 114 -2.20 -0.33 -22.23
C SER A 114 -2.78 1.07 -22.11
N LYS A 115 -2.12 1.94 -21.33
CA LYS A 115 -2.47 3.35 -21.18
C LYS A 115 -2.49 4.11 -22.51
N ILE A 116 -1.68 3.67 -23.47
CA ILE A 116 -1.51 4.30 -24.80
C ILE A 116 -2.83 4.39 -25.56
N THR A 117 -3.69 3.39 -25.38
CA THR A 117 -4.94 3.21 -26.13
C THR A 117 -6.17 3.53 -25.30
N HIS A 118 -6.02 4.20 -24.15
CA HIS A 118 -7.14 4.59 -23.28
C HIS A 118 -7.99 5.70 -23.90
N ASN A 119 -9.28 5.45 -24.01
CA ASN A 119 -10.31 6.45 -24.23
C ASN A 119 -11.18 6.56 -22.97
N VAL A 120 -11.22 7.74 -22.35
CA VAL A 120 -12.05 7.96 -21.15
C VAL A 120 -13.52 7.87 -21.53
N ALA A 121 -14.26 6.98 -20.86
CA ALA A 121 -15.67 6.72 -21.14
C ALA A 121 -16.53 7.10 -19.93
N GLY A 122 -17.42 8.09 -20.11
CA GLY A 122 -18.42 8.48 -19.11
C GLY A 122 -17.87 8.96 -17.76
N LYS A 123 -16.55 9.19 -17.64
CA LYS A 123 -15.83 9.46 -16.38
C LYS A 123 -15.93 8.34 -15.33
N ILE A 124 -16.36 7.15 -15.74
CA ILE A 124 -16.53 5.98 -14.87
C ILE A 124 -15.50 4.87 -15.16
N GLY A 125 -14.83 4.94 -16.31
CA GLY A 125 -13.80 3.99 -16.70
C GLY A 125 -13.13 4.38 -18.01
N VAL A 126 -12.44 3.43 -18.62
CA VAL A 126 -11.74 3.60 -19.90
C VAL A 126 -12.10 2.49 -20.87
N MET A 127 -12.06 2.80 -22.15
CA MET A 127 -12.15 1.86 -23.25
C MET A 127 -10.78 1.78 -23.94
N GLN A 128 -10.50 0.66 -24.60
CA GLN A 128 -9.29 0.40 -25.36
C GLN A 128 -9.53 0.61 -26.86
N GLY A 129 -8.79 1.53 -27.48
CA GLY A 129 -8.88 1.80 -28.91
C GLY A 129 -10.29 2.23 -29.34
N ASN A 130 -10.70 1.83 -30.55
CA ASN A 130 -11.98 2.24 -31.13
C ASN A 130 -13.19 1.55 -30.47
N ALA A 131 -13.03 0.32 -29.97
CA ALA A 131 -14.09 -0.46 -29.35
C ALA A 131 -13.50 -1.53 -28.41
N SER A 132 -14.04 -1.62 -27.20
CA SER A 132 -13.73 -2.66 -26.20
C SER A 132 -14.88 -2.74 -25.19
N ASP A 133 -14.76 -3.60 -24.18
CA ASP A 133 -15.56 -3.47 -22.97
C ASP A 133 -15.05 -2.31 -22.10
N LEU A 134 -15.90 -1.84 -21.18
CA LEU A 134 -15.53 -0.82 -20.19
C LEU A 134 -14.58 -1.44 -19.16
N MET A 135 -13.41 -0.82 -18.99
CA MET A 135 -12.37 -1.26 -18.06
C MET A 135 -12.26 -0.30 -16.86
N HIS A 136 -11.94 -0.85 -15.68
CA HIS A 136 -12.00 -0.13 -14.40
C HIS A 136 -10.78 -0.37 -13.47
N GLY A 137 -9.68 -0.94 -13.97
CA GLY A 137 -8.45 -1.19 -13.21
C GLY A 137 -7.25 -0.33 -13.62
N LEU A 138 -6.06 -0.68 -13.11
CA LEU A 138 -4.82 0.02 -13.46
C LEU A 138 -4.26 -0.44 -14.81
N PRO A 139 -3.61 0.47 -15.58
CA PRO A 139 -2.97 0.11 -16.83
C PRO A 139 -1.67 -0.67 -16.56
N LEU A 140 -1.17 -1.37 -17.59
CA LEU A 140 0.11 -2.08 -17.54
C LEU A 140 1.26 -1.18 -17.09
N GLN A 141 1.28 0.09 -17.53
CA GLN A 141 2.31 1.06 -17.18
C GLN A 141 2.36 1.43 -15.68
N SER A 142 1.29 1.14 -14.92
CA SER A 142 1.25 1.36 -13.47
C SER A 142 1.69 0.13 -12.67
N VAL A 143 1.70 -1.06 -13.28
CA VAL A 143 1.97 -2.33 -12.58
C VAL A 143 3.21 -3.06 -13.09
N MET A 144 3.69 -2.74 -14.29
CA MET A 144 4.86 -3.36 -14.94
C MET A 144 6.08 -2.45 -14.91
N SER A 145 7.26 -3.06 -14.75
CA SER A 145 8.56 -2.39 -14.94
C SER A 145 9.06 -2.47 -16.38
N HIS A 146 8.74 -3.58 -17.06
CA HIS A 146 8.86 -3.80 -18.51
C HIS A 146 7.94 -4.98 -18.89
N ASP A 147 7.90 -5.36 -20.16
CA ASP A 147 6.91 -6.27 -20.74
C ASP A 147 6.75 -7.64 -20.02
N GLU A 148 7.82 -8.14 -19.39
CA GLU A 148 7.84 -9.46 -18.75
C GLU A 148 7.93 -9.42 -17.22
N LYS A 149 8.06 -8.23 -16.62
CA LYS A 149 8.33 -8.10 -15.19
C LYS A 149 7.42 -7.07 -14.53
N SER A 150 6.58 -7.57 -13.63
CA SER A 150 5.79 -6.74 -12.73
C SER A 150 6.70 -5.90 -11.82
N PHE A 151 6.37 -4.62 -11.69
CA PHE A 151 6.96 -3.75 -10.68
C PHE A 151 6.27 -3.95 -9.33
N HIS A 152 4.93 -4.10 -9.34
CA HIS A 152 4.16 -4.44 -8.16
C HIS A 152 4.23 -5.95 -7.92
N GLU A 153 4.53 -6.36 -6.69
CA GLU A 153 4.45 -7.76 -6.26
C GLU A 153 3.01 -8.08 -5.84
N PRO A 154 2.29 -8.99 -6.54
CA PRO A 154 0.93 -9.38 -6.19
C PRO A 154 0.88 -9.96 -4.77
N GLN A 155 0.37 -9.19 -3.82
CA GLN A 155 0.17 -9.65 -2.44
C GLN A 155 -1.03 -8.95 -1.80
N ARG A 156 -1.57 -9.58 -0.76
CA ARG A 156 -2.60 -8.98 0.09
C ARG A 156 -1.96 -8.16 1.21
N LEU A 157 -2.64 -7.10 1.62
CA LEU A 157 -2.15 -6.19 2.65
C LEU A 157 -1.95 -6.91 3.99
N LEU A 158 -0.79 -6.68 4.61
CA LEU A 158 -0.53 -7.03 6.00
C LEU A 158 -0.78 -5.83 6.91
N THR A 159 -1.76 -5.92 7.79
CA THR A 159 -2.02 -4.92 8.83
C THR A 159 -1.37 -5.38 10.14
N VAL A 160 -0.48 -4.56 10.69
CA VAL A 160 0.20 -4.80 11.97
C VAL A 160 -0.26 -3.76 12.98
N VAL A 161 -0.79 -4.20 14.12
CA VAL A 161 -1.32 -3.31 15.16
C VAL A 161 -0.61 -3.56 16.48
N TYR A 162 -0.06 -2.51 17.08
CA TYR A 162 0.50 -2.54 18.42
C TYR A 162 -0.58 -2.18 19.46
N ALA A 163 -1.34 -3.17 19.89
CA ALA A 163 -2.38 -3.04 20.91
C ALA A 163 -2.72 -4.43 21.50
N PRO A 164 -3.30 -4.51 22.71
CA PRO A 164 -3.84 -5.75 23.25
C PRO A 164 -4.88 -6.35 22.30
N ARG A 165 -4.75 -7.66 22.04
CA ARG A 165 -5.60 -8.40 21.09
C ARG A 165 -7.08 -8.36 21.46
N GLU A 166 -7.42 -8.20 22.74
CA GLU A 166 -8.82 -8.10 23.20
C GLU A 166 -9.48 -6.83 22.63
N ILE A 167 -8.80 -5.69 22.68
CA ILE A 167 -9.27 -4.42 22.12
C ILE A 167 -9.48 -4.54 20.60
N ILE A 168 -8.51 -5.15 19.92
CA ILE A 168 -8.60 -5.36 18.47
C ILE A 168 -9.78 -6.29 18.12
N SER A 169 -9.99 -7.35 18.90
CA SER A 169 -11.08 -8.31 18.67
C SER A 169 -12.45 -7.67 18.83
N GLU A 170 -12.65 -6.88 19.89
CA GLU A 170 -13.90 -6.16 20.13
C GLU A 170 -14.22 -5.19 18.98
N LEU A 171 -13.21 -4.49 18.48
CA LEU A 171 -13.31 -3.57 17.35
C LEU A 171 -13.65 -4.30 16.04
N VAL A 172 -12.99 -5.42 15.75
CA VAL A 172 -13.34 -6.26 14.59
C VAL A 172 -14.76 -6.78 14.71
N GLU A 173 -15.19 -7.18 15.91
CA GLU A 173 -16.56 -7.66 16.13
C GLU A 173 -17.63 -6.58 15.93
N LYS A 174 -17.29 -5.32 16.20
CA LYS A 174 -18.19 -4.18 16.04
C LYS A 174 -18.44 -3.79 14.57
N HIS A 175 -17.51 -4.11 13.65
CA HIS A 175 -17.53 -3.56 12.28
C HIS A 175 -17.55 -4.63 11.19
N ASP A 176 -18.66 -4.73 10.46
CA ASP A 176 -18.85 -5.72 9.38
C ASP A 176 -17.80 -5.61 8.26
N VAL A 177 -17.35 -4.39 7.96
CA VAL A 177 -16.28 -4.17 6.97
C VAL A 177 -14.99 -4.87 7.40
N LEU A 178 -14.62 -4.79 8.68
CA LEU A 178 -13.40 -5.41 9.19
C LEU A 178 -13.52 -6.93 9.24
N LYS A 179 -14.68 -7.45 9.65
CA LYS A 179 -14.99 -8.89 9.56
C LYS A 179 -14.81 -9.39 8.13
N THR A 180 -15.39 -8.67 7.17
CA THR A 180 -15.31 -9.03 5.75
C THR A 180 -13.87 -9.04 5.27
N LEU A 181 -13.06 -8.06 5.65
CA LEU A 181 -11.67 -7.97 5.23
C LEU A 181 -10.77 -9.02 5.87
N PHE A 182 -10.86 -9.22 7.19
CA PHE A 182 -9.97 -10.11 7.92
C PHE A 182 -10.39 -11.58 7.82
N PHE A 183 -11.68 -11.90 7.93
CA PHE A 183 -12.13 -13.29 7.94
C PHE A 183 -12.16 -13.95 6.57
N ASN A 184 -12.26 -13.15 5.49
CA ASN A 184 -12.03 -13.63 4.12
C ASN A 184 -10.57 -13.52 3.69
N GLU A 185 -9.68 -13.12 4.61
CA GLU A 185 -8.24 -12.97 4.39
C GLU A 185 -7.90 -12.00 3.25
N TRP A 186 -8.76 -11.02 2.94
CA TRP A 186 -8.43 -9.92 2.03
C TRP A 186 -7.33 -9.03 2.62
N VAL A 187 -7.27 -8.96 3.95
CA VAL A 187 -6.19 -8.35 4.73
C VAL A 187 -5.76 -9.35 5.81
N HIS A 188 -4.46 -9.52 5.99
CA HIS A 188 -3.93 -10.27 7.11
C HIS A 188 -3.72 -9.35 8.30
N LEU A 189 -4.16 -9.75 9.49
CA LEU A 189 -4.01 -8.95 10.71
C LEU A 189 -3.06 -9.62 11.68
N VAL A 190 -2.04 -8.87 12.12
CA VAL A 190 -1.11 -9.26 13.17
C VAL A 190 -1.17 -8.25 14.31
N ALA A 191 -1.41 -8.73 15.52
CA ALA A 191 -1.31 -7.94 16.74
C ALA A 191 0.06 -8.16 17.40
N ILE A 192 0.71 -7.06 17.78
CA ILE A 192 1.85 -7.08 18.70
C ILE A 192 1.30 -6.70 20.06
N ASP A 193 1.18 -7.68 20.95
CA ASP A 193 0.59 -7.43 22.27
C ASP A 193 1.62 -6.73 23.18
N PRO A 194 1.33 -5.51 23.67
CA PRO A 194 2.26 -4.75 24.49
C PRO A 194 2.48 -5.35 25.89
N ARG A 195 1.59 -6.25 26.35
CA ARG A 195 1.62 -6.87 27.68
C ARG A 195 2.43 -8.15 27.67
N SER A 196 2.28 -8.99 26.63
CA SER A 196 3.01 -10.26 26.51
C SER A 196 4.26 -10.17 25.63
N HIS A 197 4.39 -9.11 24.82
CA HIS A 197 5.43 -8.95 23.80
C HIS A 197 5.44 -10.05 22.73
N LEU A 198 4.31 -10.75 22.56
CA LEU A 198 4.14 -11.78 21.55
C LEU A 198 3.40 -11.24 20.32
N PHE A 199 3.63 -11.91 19.19
CA PHE A 199 2.96 -11.66 17.93
C PHE A 199 1.81 -12.65 17.77
N TYR A 200 0.63 -12.14 17.45
CA TYR A 200 -0.56 -12.95 17.22
C TYR A 200 -1.14 -12.68 15.83
N LYS A 201 -1.45 -13.72 15.07
CA LYS A 201 -2.22 -13.61 13.83
C LYS A 201 -3.71 -13.79 14.13
N LEU A 202 -4.57 -12.96 13.55
CA LEU A 202 -6.00 -13.24 13.51
C LEU A 202 -6.27 -14.24 12.38
N GLU A 203 -6.84 -15.39 12.73
CA GLU A 203 -7.27 -16.38 11.74
C GLU A 203 -8.72 -16.13 11.30
N LYS A 204 -9.08 -16.67 10.14
CA LYS A 204 -10.44 -16.58 9.57
C LYS A 204 -11.58 -17.07 10.48
N THR A 205 -11.25 -17.92 11.46
CA THR A 205 -12.17 -18.46 12.47
C THR A 205 -12.39 -17.51 13.65
N ASN A 206 -11.92 -16.27 13.56
CA ASN A 206 -11.94 -15.29 14.65
C ASN A 206 -11.19 -15.78 15.90
N THR A 207 -10.04 -16.40 15.68
CA THR A 207 -9.17 -16.91 16.75
C THR A 207 -7.76 -16.39 16.55
N TRP A 208 -7.06 -16.12 17.65
CA TRP A 208 -5.67 -15.68 17.60
C TRP A 208 -4.70 -16.85 17.72
N SER A 209 -3.77 -16.95 16.78
CA SER A 209 -2.65 -17.89 16.80
C SER A 209 -1.34 -17.15 17.10
N VAL A 210 -0.47 -17.72 17.93
CA VAL A 210 0.85 -17.11 18.19
C VAL A 210 1.74 -17.37 16.98
N ILE A 211 2.39 -16.33 16.47
CA ILE A 211 3.40 -16.42 15.42
C ILE A 211 4.78 -16.35 16.08
N LYS A 212 5.65 -17.31 15.76
CA LYS A 212 7.05 -17.33 16.21
C LYS A 212 7.95 -16.61 15.22
#